data_AF-A0A8H4BIF6-F1
#
_entry.id   AF-A0A8H4BIF6-F1
#
_cell.length_a   1.000
_cell.length_b   1.000
_cell.length_c   1.000
_cell.angle_alpha   90.00
_cell.angle_beta   90.00
_cell.angle_gamma   90.00
#
_symmetry.space_group_name_H-M   'P 1'
#
loop_
_entity.id
_entity.type
_entity.pdbx_description
1 polymer ?
#
loop_
_entity_poly.entity_id
_entity_poly.type
_entity_poly.pdbx_seq_one_letter_code
_entity_poly.pdbx_strand_id
1 'polypeptide(L)'
;PDEIIIQVLSQRTMDLRTLATVMAVSARLRRLVIHVLAMYRLPDLQLALTVEQEGKSRITTSYEFGRFNSTSLTVVMVAHQPKARRYYTSKASPVVRSMAL
;
A
#
# COMPACT_ATOMS: atom_id res chain seq x y z
N PRO A 1 5.14 26.13 -13.06
CA PRO A 1 6.02 25.76 -11.93
C PRO A 1 5.74 24.32 -11.50
N ASP A 2 6.75 23.61 -10.99
CA ASP A 2 6.58 22.20 -10.60
C ASP A 2 5.66 22.07 -9.38
N GLU A 3 5.64 23.07 -8.51
CA GLU A 3 4.80 23.14 -7.29
C GLU A 3 3.31 23.09 -7.62
N ILE A 4 2.89 23.84 -8.66
CA ILE A 4 1.50 23.85 -9.12
C ILE A 4 1.12 22.49 -9.69
N ILE A 5 2.03 21.87 -10.46
CA ILE A 5 1.79 20.53 -11.03
C ILE A 5 1.66 19.52 -9.89
N ILE A 6 2.55 19.55 -8.90
CA ILE A 6 2.48 18.67 -7.72
C ILE A 6 1.14 18.83 -6.99
N GLN A 7 0.66 20.07 -6.80
CA GLN A 7 -0.64 20.33 -6.18
C GLN A 7 -1.81 19.76 -6.98
N VAL A 8 -1.79 19.86 -8.32
CA VAL A 8 -2.84 19.27 -9.17
C VAL A 8 -2.78 17.73 -9.11
N LEU A 9 -1.58 17.17 -9.20
CA LEU A 9 -1.38 15.71 -9.17
C LEU A 9 -1.71 15.08 -7.81
N SER A 10 -1.60 15.82 -6.71
CA SER A 10 -1.88 15.30 -5.37
C SER A 10 -3.38 15.22 -5.04
N GLN A 11 -4.24 15.95 -5.74
CA GLN A 11 -5.69 15.99 -5.48
C GLN A 11 -6.32 14.60 -5.50
N ARG A 12 -7.10 14.23 -4.48
CA ARG A 12 -7.74 12.90 -4.35
C ARG A 12 -8.63 12.49 -5.54
N THR A 13 -9.15 13.45 -6.29
CA THR A 13 -9.93 13.23 -7.52
C THR A 13 -9.13 12.57 -8.64
N MET A 14 -7.80 12.72 -8.64
CA MET A 14 -6.92 12.03 -9.58
C MET A 14 -6.78 10.57 -9.19
N ASP A 15 -7.26 9.63 -10.00
CA ASP A 15 -7.08 8.22 -9.70
C ASP A 15 -5.65 7.74 -10.03
N LEU A 16 -5.26 6.57 -9.52
CA LEU A 16 -3.94 5.99 -9.78
C LEU A 16 -3.73 5.67 -11.26
N ARG A 17 -4.80 5.39 -12.01
CA ARG A 17 -4.73 5.12 -13.45
C ARG A 17 -4.35 6.39 -14.21
N THR A 18 -4.96 7.52 -13.88
CA THR A 18 -4.63 8.82 -14.47
C THR A 18 -3.20 9.23 -14.12
N LEU A 19 -2.76 8.99 -12.88
CA LEU A 19 -1.36 9.21 -12.53
C LEU A 19 -0.40 8.33 -13.36
N ALA A 20 -0.75 7.07 -13.61
CA ALA A 20 0.03 6.19 -14.47
C ALA A 20 0.07 6.67 -15.92
N THR A 21 -1.03 7.19 -16.47
CA THR A 21 -1.02 7.77 -17.82
C THR A 21 -0.17 9.04 -17.88
N VAL A 22 -0.23 9.90 -16.86
CA VAL A 22 0.61 11.11 -16.76
C VAL A 22 2.11 10.76 -16.72
N MET A 23 2.47 9.68 -16.03
CA MET A 23 3.86 9.19 -16.00
C MET A 23 4.39 8.79 -17.38
N ALA A 24 3.53 8.35 -18.29
CA ALA A 24 3.92 7.93 -19.63
C ALA A 24 4.18 9.11 -20.59
N VAL A 25 3.70 10.32 -20.26
CA VAL A 25 3.79 11.50 -21.14
C VAL A 25 5.21 12.05 -21.22
N SER A 26 5.93 12.15 -20.10
CA SER A 26 7.31 12.64 -20.11
C SER A 26 8.12 12.19 -18.90
N ALA A 27 9.45 12.17 -19.03
CA ALA A 27 10.35 11.88 -17.92
C ALA A 27 10.19 12.88 -16.76
N ARG A 28 9.87 14.14 -17.06
CA ARG A 28 9.60 15.16 -16.04
C ARG A 28 8.33 14.83 -15.24
N LEU A 29 7.22 14.56 -15.93
CA LEU A 29 5.96 14.19 -15.29
C LEU A 29 6.08 12.88 -14.50
N ARG A 30 6.84 11.92 -15.01
CA ARG A 30 7.16 10.69 -14.29
C ARG A 30 7.79 10.97 -12.93
N ARG A 31 8.79 11.86 -12.86
CA ARG A 31 9.46 12.23 -11.60
C ARG A 31 8.49 12.93 -10.64
N LEU A 32 7.66 13.84 -11.15
CA LEU A 32 6.68 14.56 -10.33
C LEU A 32 5.62 13.63 -9.75
N VAL A 33 5.08 12.69 -10.56
CA VAL A 33 4.12 11.70 -10.06
C VAL A 33 4.76 10.78 -9.03
N ILE A 34 6.00 10.31 -9.25
CA ILE A 34 6.73 9.50 -8.26
C ILE A 34 6.87 10.26 -6.93
N HIS A 35 7.21 11.55 -6.99
CA HIS A 35 7.29 12.41 -5.80
C HIS A 35 5.92 12.54 -5.11
N VAL A 36 4.86 12.78 -5.88
CA VAL A 36 3.48 12.89 -5.37
C VAL A 36 3.04 11.60 -4.66
N LEU A 37 3.30 10.45 -5.28
CA LEU A 37 2.98 9.14 -4.71
C LEU A 37 3.72 8.93 -3.39
N ALA A 38 5.04 9.17 -3.37
CA ALA A 38 5.88 8.92 -2.20
C ALA A 38 5.57 9.85 -1.02
N MET A 39 5.28 11.12 -1.28
CA MET A 39 5.19 12.14 -0.22
C MET A 39 3.76 12.48 0.21
N TYR A 40 2.76 12.30 -0.66
CA TYR A 40 1.41 12.83 -0.41
C TYR A 40 0.31 11.77 -0.43
N ARG A 41 0.49 10.63 -1.11
CA ARG A 41 -0.59 9.66 -1.32
C ARG A 41 -0.38 8.33 -0.62
N LEU A 42 0.79 7.72 -0.81
CA LEU A 42 1.08 6.40 -0.26
C LEU A 42 1.30 6.37 1.26
N PRO A 43 1.81 7.43 1.93
CA PRO A 43 1.98 7.41 3.38
C PRO A 43 0.68 7.14 4.18
N ASP A 44 -0.46 7.54 3.64
CA ASP A 44 -1.77 7.33 4.26
C ASP A 44 -2.35 5.93 3.97
N LEU A 45 -1.67 5.10 3.19
CA LEU A 45 -2.15 3.78 2.81
C LEU A 45 -2.03 2.80 3.98
N GLN A 46 -3.16 2.21 4.36
CA GLN A 46 -3.22 1.13 5.33
C GLN A 46 -3.82 -0.10 4.66
N LEU A 47 -3.30 -1.28 4.98
CA LEU A 47 -3.80 -2.55 4.46
C LEU A 47 -4.19 -3.43 5.65
N ALA A 48 -5.48 -3.77 5.73
CA ALA A 48 -5.98 -4.72 6.71
C ALA A 48 -6.11 -6.11 6.06
N LEU A 49 -5.35 -7.08 6.58
CA LEU A 49 -5.39 -8.47 6.13
C LEU A 49 -6.01 -9.34 7.23
N THR A 50 -7.02 -10.13 6.87
CA THR A 50 -7.52 -11.20 7.74
C THR A 50 -7.07 -12.54 7.19
N VAL A 51 -6.29 -13.25 8.00
CA VAL A 51 -5.83 -14.61 7.72
C VAL A 51 -6.56 -15.55 8.66
N GLU A 52 -7.22 -16.55 8.10
CA GLU A 52 -7.81 -17.64 8.87
C GLU A 52 -7.03 -18.91 8.60
N GLN A 53 -6.76 -19.63 9.66
CA GLN A 53 -6.26 -21.00 9.59
C GLN A 53 -7.46 -21.92 9.83
N GLU A 54 -7.79 -22.77 8.85
CA GLU A 54 -9.00 -23.60 8.90
C GLU A 54 -9.16 -24.31 10.25
N GLY A 55 -10.29 -24.02 10.89
CA GLY A 55 -10.78 -24.68 12.09
C GLY A 55 -10.23 -24.21 13.44
N LYS A 56 -9.23 -23.31 13.55
CA LYS A 56 -8.55 -23.12 14.86
C LYS A 56 -8.08 -21.70 15.26
N SER A 57 -7.84 -20.75 14.34
CA SER A 57 -7.60 -19.35 14.75
C SER A 57 -7.79 -18.32 13.62
N ARG A 58 -8.26 -17.11 13.99
CA ARG A 58 -8.33 -15.93 13.12
C ARG A 58 -7.24 -14.94 13.57
N ILE A 59 -6.35 -14.59 12.66
CA ILE A 59 -5.31 -13.59 12.88
C ILE A 59 -5.62 -12.40 11.97
N THR A 60 -5.85 -11.25 12.59
CA THR A 60 -5.94 -9.98 11.88
C THR A 60 -4.62 -9.26 12.00
N THR A 61 -4.01 -8.93 10.86
CA THR A 61 -2.76 -8.16 10.81
C THR A 61 -3.03 -6.90 10.00
N SER A 62 -2.75 -5.74 10.59
CA SER A 62 -2.68 -4.48 9.86
C SER A 62 -1.27 -4.28 9.35
N TYR A 63 -1.16 -3.77 8.13
CA TYR A 63 0.08 -3.36 7.51
C TYR A 63 0.00 -1.86 7.24
N GLU A 64 1.05 -1.15 7.57
CA GLU A 64 1.20 0.27 7.27
C GLU A 64 2.19 0.48 6.15
N PHE A 65 2.11 1.65 5.52
CA PHE A 65 3.11 2.07 4.55
C PHE A 65 4.52 2.06 5.17
N GLY A 66 5.45 1.35 4.55
CA GLY A 66 6.86 1.35 4.92
C GLY A 66 7.69 2.21 3.96
N ARG A 67 7.72 1.82 2.68
CA ARG A 67 8.48 2.54 1.66
C ARG A 67 7.92 2.31 0.25
N PHE A 68 8.16 3.27 -0.63
CA PHE A 68 7.86 3.16 -2.05
C PHE A 68 9.14 2.94 -2.87
N ASN A 69 9.16 1.90 -3.70
CA ASN A 69 10.24 1.69 -4.67
C ASN A 69 9.85 2.32 -6.01
N SER A 70 10.50 3.43 -6.37
CA SER A 70 10.22 4.19 -7.59
C SER A 70 10.66 3.47 -8.88
N THR A 71 11.57 2.50 -8.79
CA THR A 71 12.06 1.73 -9.95
C THR A 71 11.05 0.66 -10.36
N SER A 72 10.57 -0.13 -9.40
CA SER A 72 9.59 -1.21 -9.64
C SER A 72 8.13 -0.77 -9.48
N LEU A 73 7.89 0.47 -9.03
CA LEU A 73 6.57 1.00 -8.69
C LEU A 73 5.82 0.13 -7.67
N THR A 74 6.57 -0.47 -6.74
CA THR A 74 6.02 -1.34 -5.69
C THR A 74 6.01 -0.64 -4.34
N VAL A 75 4.94 -0.88 -3.59
CA VAL A 75 4.80 -0.41 -2.20
C VAL A 75 5.21 -1.55 -1.27
N VAL A 76 6.12 -1.26 -0.34
CA VAL A 76 6.48 -2.17 0.74
C VAL A 76 5.67 -1.76 1.96
N MET A 77 4.82 -2.67 2.43
CA MET A 77 4.00 -2.49 3.61
C MET A 77 4.66 -3.23 4.79
N VAL A 78 4.68 -2.61 5.97
CA VAL A 78 5.25 -3.17 7.19
C VAL A 78 4.10 -3.66 8.06
N ALA A 79 4.15 -4.94 8.44
CA ALA A 79 3.17 -5.50 9.37
C ALA A 79 3.36 -4.88 10.76
N HIS A 80 2.28 -4.37 11.35
CA HIS A 80 2.23 -4.28 12.80
C HIS A 80 2.36 -5.66 13.38
N GLN A 81 3.09 -5.79 14.50
CA GLN A 81 3.20 -7.08 15.18
C GLN A 81 1.80 -7.68 15.30
N PRO A 82 1.57 -8.90 14.79
CA PRO A 82 0.26 -9.50 14.84
C PRO A 82 -0.17 -9.53 16.30
N LYS A 83 -1.36 -9.02 16.61
CA LYS A 83 -2.02 -9.22 17.91
C LYS A 83 -2.42 -10.70 18.01
N ALA A 84 -1.43 -11.58 18.05
CA ALA A 84 -1.61 -13.01 18.11
C ALA A 84 -1.92 -13.39 19.55
N ARG A 85 -3.19 -13.67 19.85
CA ARG A 85 -3.56 -14.42 21.04
C ARG A 85 -3.27 -15.90 20.73
N ARG A 86 -2.02 -16.34 20.95
CA ARG A 86 -1.60 -17.72 20.67
C ARG A 86 -2.29 -18.69 21.63
N TYR A 87 -3.06 -19.62 21.07
CA TYR A 87 -3.45 -20.87 21.70
C TYR A 87 -2.92 -22.03 20.81
N TYR A 88 -1.75 -22.58 21.15
CA TYR A 88 -1.23 -23.90 20.72
C TYR A 88 -0.52 -24.08 19.35
N THR A 89 0.10 -25.26 19.22
CA THR A 89 1.35 -25.59 18.48
C THR A 89 1.19 -26.36 17.16
N SER A 90 -0.03 -26.67 16.68
CA SER A 90 -0.21 -27.45 15.43
C SER A 90 -0.28 -26.58 14.18
N LYS A 91 0.64 -26.81 13.23
CA LYS A 91 0.77 -26.09 11.94
C LYS A 91 -0.26 -26.57 10.92
N ALA A 92 -1.32 -25.79 10.69
CA ALA A 92 -2.03 -25.79 9.42
C ALA A 92 -1.64 -24.53 8.65
N SER A 93 -1.64 -24.60 7.32
CA SER A 93 -1.19 -23.49 6.47
C SER A 93 -2.17 -22.31 6.57
N PRO A 94 -1.68 -21.07 6.80
CA PRO A 94 -2.53 -19.90 6.84
C PRO A 94 -3.17 -19.62 5.47
N VAL A 95 -4.46 -19.27 5.45
CA VAL A 95 -5.20 -18.89 4.24
C VAL A 95 -5.68 -17.45 4.37
N VAL A 96 -5.41 -16.63 3.35
CA VAL A 96 -5.94 -15.25 3.27
C VAL A 96 -7.42 -15.33 2.93
N ARG A 97 -8.28 -14.81 3.81
CA ARG A 97 -9.74 -14.80 3.59
C ARG A 97 -10.23 -13.48 3.03
N SER A 98 -9.68 -12.37 3.53
CA SER A 98 -10.07 -11.04 3.10
C SER A 98 -8.91 -10.05 3.17
N MET A 99 -8.95 -9.09 2.25
CA MET A 99 -7.99 -8.00 2.13
C MET A 99 -8.77 -6.71 1.90
N ALA A 100 -8.50 -5.68 2.72
CA ALA A 100 -9.10 -4.37 2.59
C ALA A 100 -8.01 -3.29 2.59
N LEU A 101 -8.13 -2.34 1.67
CA LEU A 101 -7.28 -1.17 1.47
C LEU A 101 -8.05 0.10 1.89
#